data_AF-A0A970SFW3-F1
#
_entry.id   AF-A0A970SFW3-F1
#
_cell.length_a   1.000
_cell.length_b   1.000
_cell.length_c   1.000
_cell.angle_alpha   90.00
_cell.angle_beta   90.00
_cell.angle_gamma   90.00
#
_symmetry.space_group_name_H-M   'P 1'
#
loop_
_entity.id
_entity.type
_entity.pdbx_description
1 polymer ?
#
loop_
_entity_poly.entity_id
_entity_poly.type
_entity_poly.pdbx_seq_one_letter_code
_entity_poly.pdbx_strand_id
1 'polypeptide(L)'
;MHIDNINIACYNANYSIFVNVYYAAIYQTQYMATGNAIIAASIAYLLTATVFADKVKIGGDWDLKQDLGWNQYYDTEIDGDTYYLSGEDIGNIHYGFVDSTLFSPLVLKAAAGLVQIVGGEYRIEWYSTYFDDPNDQIAIQRGIDYFNNGEFE
;
A
#
# COMPACT_ATOMS: atom_id res chain seq x y z
N MET A 1 9.11 -28.96 3.84
CA MET A 1 10.27 -28.12 4.20
C MET A 1 10.55 -27.20 3.02
N HIS A 2 9.91 -26.04 3.06
CA HIS A 2 10.32 -24.85 2.32
C HIS A 2 9.90 -23.70 3.25
N ILE A 3 10.86 -23.26 4.05
CA ILE A 3 10.69 -22.08 4.89
C ILE A 3 11.47 -21.01 4.15
N ASP A 4 10.77 -20.28 3.29
CA ASP A 4 11.28 -19.03 2.77
C ASP A 4 10.92 -17.98 3.82
N ASN A 5 11.91 -17.58 4.63
CA ASN A 5 11.72 -16.50 5.60
C ASN A 5 11.44 -15.22 4.83
N ILE A 6 10.25 -14.64 5.02
CA ILE A 6 9.87 -13.36 4.40
C ILE A 6 10.09 -12.26 5.43
N ASN A 7 10.93 -11.28 5.12
CA ASN A 7 11.11 -10.09 5.95
C ASN A 7 10.23 -8.95 5.44
N ILE A 8 9.00 -8.85 5.95
CA ILE A 8 8.02 -7.87 5.46
C ILE A 8 8.38 -6.43 5.84
N ALA A 9 9.07 -6.24 6.97
CA ALA A 9 9.50 -4.93 7.44
C ALA A 9 10.41 -4.25 6.40
N CYS A 10 11.32 -5.02 5.79
CA CYS A 10 12.19 -4.55 4.71
C CYS A 10 11.40 -4.14 3.46
N TYR A 11 10.41 -4.94 3.02
CA TYR A 11 9.55 -4.61 1.88
C TYR A 11 8.74 -3.33 2.13
N ASN A 12 8.08 -3.26 3.29
CA ASN A 12 7.28 -2.12 3.70
C ASN A 12 8.11 -0.83 3.75
N ALA A 13 9.30 -0.87 4.34
CA ALA A 13 10.19 0.28 4.42
C ALA A 13 10.64 0.75 3.02
N ASN A 14 11.08 -0.17 2.15
CA ASN A 14 11.57 0.18 0.82
C ASN A 14 10.49 0.84 -0.05
N TYR A 15 9.27 0.32 -0.05
CA TYR A 15 8.20 0.89 -0.85
C TYR A 15 7.63 2.18 -0.24
N SER A 16 7.59 2.29 1.08
CA SER A 16 7.25 3.55 1.75
C SER A 16 8.26 4.66 1.41
N ILE A 17 9.56 4.34 1.33
CA ILE A 17 10.59 5.28 0.86
C ILE A 17 10.33 5.69 -0.59
N PHE A 18 10.01 4.73 -1.47
CA PHE A 18 9.67 5.03 -2.87
C PHE A 18 8.50 6.02 -2.98
N VAL A 19 7.39 5.78 -2.28
CA VAL A 19 6.21 6.66 -2.30
C VAL A 19 6.57 8.07 -1.83
N ASN A 20 7.28 8.18 -0.71
CA ASN A 20 7.68 9.47 -0.14
C ASN A 20 8.63 10.25 -1.06
N VAL A 21 9.64 9.58 -1.63
CA VAL A 21 10.60 10.20 -2.55
C VAL A 21 9.89 10.67 -3.83
N TYR A 22 8.99 9.84 -4.37
CA TYR A 22 8.22 10.20 -5.56
C TYR A 22 7.33 11.42 -5.30
N TYR A 23 6.57 11.44 -4.20
CA TYR A 23 5.76 12.59 -3.80
C TYR A 23 6.61 13.86 -3.66
N ALA A 24 7.72 13.78 -2.91
CA ALA A 24 8.59 14.92 -2.65
C ALA A 24 9.19 15.50 -3.94
N ALA A 25 9.61 14.65 -4.87
CA ALA A 25 10.17 15.06 -6.15
C ALA A 25 9.14 15.80 -7.01
N ILE A 26 7.91 15.27 -7.10
CA ILE A 26 6.83 15.94 -7.83
C ILE A 26 6.45 17.24 -7.15
N TYR A 27 6.30 17.24 -5.82
CA TYR A 27 5.97 18.45 -5.06
C TYR A 27 6.98 19.57 -5.33
N GLN A 28 8.28 19.30 -5.19
CA GLN A 28 9.31 20.32 -5.42
C GLN A 28 9.27 20.85 -6.85
N THR A 29 9.14 19.96 -7.84
CA THR A 29 9.07 20.36 -9.25
C THR A 29 7.85 21.25 -9.53
N GLN A 30 6.68 20.88 -9.01
CA GLN A 30 5.45 21.65 -9.20
C GLN A 30 5.47 22.96 -8.40
N TYR A 31 6.10 22.98 -7.23
CA TYR A 31 6.28 24.20 -6.45
C TYR A 31 7.19 25.19 -7.17
N MET A 32 8.29 24.72 -7.76
CA MET A 32 9.17 25.55 -8.59
C MET A 32 8.45 26.12 -9.82
N ALA A 33 7.55 25.33 -10.44
CA ALA A 33 6.83 25.76 -11.63
C ALA A 33 5.67 26.73 -11.33
N THR A 34 4.96 26.53 -10.22
CA THR A 34 3.72 27.26 -9.91
C THR A 34 3.87 28.34 -8.84
N GLY A 35 4.89 28.23 -7.98
CA GLY A 35 5.02 29.05 -6.77
C GLY A 35 3.90 28.83 -5.74
N ASN A 36 3.03 27.83 -5.93
CA ASN A 36 1.84 27.61 -5.11
C ASN A 36 1.90 26.23 -4.45
N ALA A 37 2.11 26.21 -3.13
CA ALA A 37 2.23 24.98 -2.34
C ALA A 37 0.98 24.09 -2.41
N ILE A 38 -0.22 24.68 -2.48
CA ILE A 38 -1.48 23.92 -2.54
C ILE A 38 -1.60 23.20 -3.87
N ILE A 39 -1.34 23.90 -4.98
CA ILE A 39 -1.39 23.31 -6.33
C ILE A 39 -0.31 22.21 -6.44
N ALA A 40 0.90 22.48 -5.96
CA ALA A 40 2.00 21.52 -5.97
C ALA A 40 1.67 20.25 -5.16
N ALA A 41 1.11 20.40 -3.95
CA ALA A 41 0.69 19.28 -3.11
C ALA A 41 -0.42 18.46 -3.77
N SER A 42 -1.44 19.10 -4.35
CA SER A 42 -2.54 18.42 -5.03
C SER A 42 -2.06 17.61 -6.24
N ILE A 43 -1.16 18.17 -7.06
CA ILE A 43 -0.61 17.44 -8.21
C ILE A 43 0.28 16.29 -7.75
N ALA A 44 1.16 16.53 -6.78
CA ALA A 44 2.02 15.49 -6.20
C ALA A 44 1.20 14.34 -5.64
N TYR A 45 0.13 14.65 -4.92
CA TYR A 45 -0.78 13.66 -4.37
C TYR A 45 -1.43 12.80 -5.46
N LEU A 46 -2.05 13.42 -6.48
CA LEU A 46 -2.73 12.70 -7.56
C LEU A 46 -1.78 11.82 -8.39
N LEU A 47 -0.59 12.31 -8.71
CA LEU A 47 0.38 11.55 -9.49
C LEU A 47 0.98 10.40 -8.68
N THR A 48 1.32 10.64 -7.41
CA THR A 48 1.83 9.58 -6.52
C THR A 48 0.78 8.51 -6.31
N ALA A 49 -0.47 8.90 -6.09
CA ALA A 49 -1.59 7.97 -5.97
C ALA A 49 -1.81 7.13 -7.24
N THR A 50 -1.62 7.74 -8.41
CA THR A 50 -1.74 7.04 -9.69
C THR A 50 -0.66 5.97 -9.86
N VAL A 51 0.59 6.30 -9.52
CA VAL A 51 1.72 5.36 -9.57
C VAL A 51 1.56 4.26 -8.55
N PHE A 52 1.23 4.60 -7.30
CA PHE A 52 0.97 3.63 -6.25
C PHE A 52 -0.05 2.59 -6.70
N ALA A 53 -1.18 3.07 -7.22
CA ALA A 53 -2.24 2.19 -7.65
C ALA A 53 -1.90 1.37 -8.91
N ASP A 54 -0.96 1.80 -9.73
CA ASP A 54 -0.40 0.97 -10.81
C ASP A 54 0.51 -0.16 -10.29
N LYS A 55 1.16 0.06 -9.14
CA LYS A 55 2.00 -0.95 -8.48
C LYS A 55 1.20 -2.02 -7.75
N VAL A 56 0.11 -1.64 -7.07
CA VAL A 56 -0.67 -2.56 -6.22
C VAL A 56 -1.83 -3.28 -6.92
N LYS A 57 -2.16 -2.89 -8.15
CA LYS A 57 -3.21 -3.57 -8.94
C LYS A 57 -2.83 -5.04 -9.17
N ILE A 58 -3.81 -5.86 -9.52
CA ILE A 58 -3.60 -7.26 -9.90
C ILE A 58 -2.52 -7.36 -10.98
N GLY A 59 -1.47 -8.15 -10.73
CA GLY A 59 -0.30 -8.31 -11.60
C GLY A 59 0.63 -7.09 -11.70
N GLY A 60 0.46 -6.09 -10.83
CA GLY A 60 1.42 -5.01 -10.62
C GLY A 60 2.58 -5.47 -9.73
N ASP A 61 3.68 -4.72 -9.74
CA ASP A 61 4.92 -5.11 -9.06
C ASP A 61 4.79 -5.34 -7.54
N TRP A 62 3.73 -4.82 -6.91
CA TRP A 62 3.45 -4.94 -5.46
C TRP A 62 2.24 -5.84 -5.16
N ASP A 63 1.75 -6.60 -6.15
CA ASP A 63 0.73 -7.63 -5.95
C ASP A 63 1.35 -8.89 -5.32
N LEU A 64 1.73 -8.78 -4.05
CA LEU A 64 2.36 -9.89 -3.32
C LEU A 64 1.46 -11.12 -3.21
N LYS A 65 0.13 -10.96 -3.33
CA LYS A 65 -0.82 -12.08 -3.30
C LYS A 65 -0.61 -13.02 -4.49
N GLN A 66 -0.27 -12.49 -5.67
CA GLN A 66 0.06 -13.32 -6.84
C GLN A 66 1.39 -14.05 -6.68
N ASP A 67 2.41 -13.37 -6.18
CA ASP A 67 3.76 -13.93 -6.08
C ASP A 67 3.87 -14.99 -4.98
N LEU A 68 3.26 -14.74 -3.83
CA LEU A 68 3.28 -15.64 -2.67
C LEU A 68 2.18 -16.69 -2.75
N GLY A 69 1.08 -16.39 -3.45
CA GLY A 69 -0.07 -17.27 -3.53
C GLY A 69 -0.96 -17.18 -2.30
N TRP A 70 -2.26 -17.11 -2.57
CA TRP A 70 -3.32 -16.81 -1.60
C TRP A 70 -3.34 -17.72 -0.36
N ASN A 71 -3.14 -19.03 -0.56
CA ASN A 71 -3.28 -20.03 0.51
C ASN A 71 -1.94 -20.64 0.97
N GLN A 72 -0.80 -20.09 0.53
CA GLN A 72 0.51 -20.55 0.98
C GLN A 72 0.90 -19.81 2.24
N TYR A 73 1.49 -20.52 3.20
CA TYR A 73 1.88 -19.96 4.50
C TYR A 73 3.39 -19.88 4.63
N TYR A 74 3.85 -18.80 5.27
CA TYR A 74 5.25 -18.45 5.41
C TYR A 74 5.57 -18.08 6.85
N ASP A 75 6.79 -18.41 7.28
CA ASP A 75 7.39 -17.81 8.47
C ASP A 75 7.82 -16.38 8.10
N THR A 76 7.07 -15.41 8.61
CA THR A 76 7.21 -13.99 8.27
C THR A 76 7.83 -13.25 9.44
N GLU A 77 9.00 -12.65 9.21
CA GLU A 77 9.69 -11.84 10.20
C GLU A 77 9.17 -10.39 10.15
N ILE A 78 8.66 -9.92 11.28
CA ILE A 78 8.14 -8.56 11.48
C ILE A 78 8.65 -8.05 12.82
N ASP A 79 9.39 -6.94 12.81
CA ASP A 79 10.02 -6.33 14.00
C ASP A 79 10.85 -7.29 14.87
N GLY A 80 11.43 -8.34 14.26
CA GLY A 80 12.24 -9.34 14.94
C GLY A 80 11.47 -10.51 15.54
N ASP A 81 10.14 -10.49 15.46
CA ASP A 81 9.27 -11.62 15.79
C ASP A 81 8.88 -12.41 14.52
N THR A 82 8.55 -13.68 14.69
CA THR A 82 8.12 -14.57 13.59
C THR A 82 6.63 -14.87 13.68
N TYR A 83 5.92 -14.55 12.60
CA TYR A 83 4.48 -14.78 12.43
C TYR A 83 4.24 -15.80 11.32
N TYR A 84 3.30 -16.72 11.54
CA TYR A 84 2.89 -17.68 10.52
C TYR A 84 1.70 -17.11 9.75
N LEU A 85 1.97 -16.53 8.57
CA LEU A 85 0.99 -15.76 7.79
C LEU A 85 0.80 -16.36 6.40
N SER A 86 -0.41 -16.25 5.86
CA SER A 86 -0.67 -16.61 4.46
C SER A 86 -0.10 -15.55 3.51
N GLY A 87 0.15 -15.90 2.26
CA GLY A 87 0.53 -14.94 1.21
C GLY A 87 -0.53 -13.87 1.00
N GLU A 88 -1.81 -14.21 1.20
CA GLU A 88 -2.92 -13.26 1.24
C GLU A 88 -2.79 -12.25 2.38
N ASP A 89 -2.57 -12.72 3.62
CA ASP A 89 -2.38 -11.87 4.80
C ASP A 89 -1.16 -10.95 4.61
N ILE A 90 -0.04 -11.51 4.13
CA ILE A 90 1.19 -10.75 3.86
C ILE A 90 0.90 -9.63 2.85
N GLY A 91 0.21 -9.93 1.74
CA GLY A 91 -0.16 -8.93 0.75
C GLY A 91 -1.10 -7.85 1.30
N ASN A 92 -2.07 -8.23 2.14
CA ASN A 92 -3.01 -7.30 2.77
C ASN A 92 -2.35 -6.39 3.82
N ILE A 93 -1.48 -6.96 4.68
CA ILE A 93 -0.69 -6.19 5.66
C ILE A 93 0.21 -5.21 4.94
N HIS A 94 0.89 -5.69 3.89
CA HIS A 94 1.75 -4.87 3.05
C HIS A 94 0.99 -3.69 2.43
N TYR A 95 -0.17 -3.98 1.82
CA TYR A 95 -1.06 -2.98 1.26
C TYR A 95 -1.45 -1.94 2.31
N GLY A 96 -1.98 -2.35 3.47
CA GLY A 96 -2.37 -1.43 4.54
C GLY A 96 -1.24 -0.54 5.06
N PHE A 97 -0.03 -1.10 5.19
CA PHE A 97 1.14 -0.35 5.65
C PHE A 97 1.60 0.70 4.64
N VAL A 98 1.82 0.29 3.38
CA VAL A 98 2.35 1.21 2.37
C VAL A 98 1.30 2.26 1.98
N ASP A 99 0.02 1.91 1.91
CA ASP A 99 -1.05 2.85 1.56
C ASP A 99 -1.21 3.96 2.63
N SER A 100 -0.92 3.63 3.90
CA SER A 100 -0.90 4.60 5.01
C SER A 100 0.18 5.70 4.87
N THR A 101 1.18 5.51 3.99
CA THR A 101 2.20 6.54 3.71
C THR A 101 1.67 7.74 2.94
N LEU A 102 0.61 7.54 2.14
CA LEU A 102 0.07 8.57 1.25
C LEU A 102 -1.37 8.93 1.60
N PHE A 103 -2.16 7.97 2.10
CA PHE A 103 -3.59 8.14 2.33
C PHE A 103 -3.91 8.06 3.82
N SER A 104 -4.76 8.98 4.28
CA SER A 104 -5.37 8.81 5.60
C SER A 104 -6.26 7.55 5.61
N PRO A 105 -6.45 6.87 6.76
CA PRO A 105 -7.34 5.71 6.88
C PRO A 105 -8.78 5.97 6.40
N LEU A 106 -9.24 7.22 6.45
CA LEU A 106 -10.53 7.63 5.92
C LEU A 106 -10.55 7.58 4.39
N VAL A 107 -9.46 7.96 3.71
CA VAL A 107 -9.33 7.88 2.25
C VAL A 107 -9.13 6.43 1.80
N LEU A 108 -8.41 5.62 2.58
CA LEU A 108 -8.30 4.17 2.38
C LEU A 108 -9.69 3.49 2.34
N LYS A 109 -10.60 3.94 3.21
CA LYS A 109 -11.98 3.45 3.31
C LYS A 109 -12.97 4.19 2.39
N ALA A 110 -12.61 5.36 1.87
CA ALA A 110 -13.45 6.23 1.03
C ALA A 110 -12.96 6.36 -0.43
N ALA A 111 -12.21 5.36 -0.89
CA ALA A 111 -11.58 5.24 -2.21
C ALA A 111 -12.41 5.77 -3.41
N ALA A 112 -13.73 5.74 -3.32
CA ALA A 112 -14.68 6.31 -4.29
C ALA A 112 -14.33 7.73 -4.78
N GLY A 113 -13.71 8.58 -3.94
CA GLY A 113 -13.32 9.94 -4.32
C GLY A 113 -12.12 10.03 -5.29
N LEU A 114 -11.14 9.13 -5.14
CA LEU A 114 -9.96 9.07 -6.02
C LEU A 114 -10.26 8.40 -7.36
N VAL A 115 -11.14 7.40 -7.32
CA VAL A 115 -11.64 6.67 -8.50
C VAL A 115 -12.24 7.61 -9.54
N GLN A 116 -13.01 8.61 -9.10
CA GLN A 116 -13.65 9.58 -10.00
C GLN A 116 -12.65 10.51 -10.70
N ILE A 117 -11.51 10.84 -10.07
CA ILE A 117 -10.53 11.79 -10.62
C ILE A 117 -9.55 11.11 -11.57
N VAL A 118 -9.22 9.84 -11.32
CA VAL A 118 -8.15 9.14 -12.05
C VAL A 118 -8.68 8.19 -13.15
N GLY A 119 -9.99 7.97 -13.22
CA GLY A 119 -10.62 7.20 -14.30
C GLY A 119 -11.14 5.83 -13.89
N GLY A 120 -12.18 5.81 -13.04
CA GLY A 120 -13.38 4.99 -13.18
C GLY A 120 -13.26 3.48 -13.04
N GLU A 121 -12.85 2.78 -14.10
CA GLU A 121 -13.17 1.35 -14.28
C GLU A 121 -12.07 0.42 -13.75
N TYR A 122 -10.80 0.66 -14.14
CA TYR A 122 -9.63 -0.03 -13.57
C TYR A 122 -9.53 0.16 -12.06
N ARG A 123 -10.14 1.24 -11.58
CA ARG A 123 -10.16 1.64 -10.19
C ARG A 123 -11.42 1.23 -9.42
N ILE A 124 -12.19 0.23 -9.84
CA ILE A 124 -13.21 -0.39 -8.96
C ILE A 124 -12.90 -1.87 -8.73
N GLU A 125 -12.39 -2.55 -9.75
CA GLU A 125 -12.10 -4.00 -9.73
C GLU A 125 -10.96 -4.36 -8.75
N TRP A 126 -9.85 -3.62 -8.76
CA TRP A 126 -8.77 -3.67 -7.75
C TRP A 126 -9.24 -3.50 -6.27
N TYR A 127 -10.09 -2.52 -5.92
CA TYR A 127 -10.61 -2.34 -4.55
C TYR A 127 -11.58 -3.46 -4.18
N SER A 128 -12.20 -4.14 -5.15
CA SER A 128 -13.11 -5.24 -4.85
C SER A 128 -12.41 -6.51 -4.37
N THR A 129 -11.09 -6.67 -4.57
CA THR A 129 -10.31 -7.88 -4.19
C THR A 129 -9.50 -7.76 -2.90
N TYR A 130 -9.50 -6.58 -2.27
CA TYR A 130 -8.86 -6.32 -0.98
C TYR A 130 -9.90 -6.02 0.12
N PHE A 131 -11.18 -5.97 -0.24
CA PHE A 131 -12.27 -5.50 0.63
C PHE A 131 -13.50 -6.42 0.59
N ASP A 132 -13.40 -7.58 -0.07
CA ASP A 132 -14.46 -8.57 -0.22
C ASP A 132 -14.52 -9.58 0.93
N ASP A 133 -13.40 -9.92 1.57
CA ASP A 133 -13.37 -10.79 2.76
C ASP A 133 -13.19 -9.97 4.07
N PRO A 134 -13.97 -10.25 5.13
CA PRO A 134 -13.72 -9.70 6.48
C PRO A 134 -12.29 -9.90 7.01
N ASN A 135 -11.60 -10.97 6.59
CA ASN A 135 -10.22 -11.25 6.96
C ASN A 135 -9.23 -10.32 6.25
N ASP A 136 -9.49 -9.94 5.00
CA ASP A 136 -8.67 -8.93 4.31
C ASP A 136 -8.68 -7.61 5.08
N GLN A 137 -9.85 -7.21 5.57
CA GLN A 137 -10.02 -5.98 6.35
C GLN A 137 -9.22 -6.00 7.65
N ILE A 138 -9.13 -7.15 8.31
CA ILE A 138 -8.34 -7.33 9.53
C ILE A 138 -6.85 -7.20 9.20
N ALA A 139 -6.38 -7.92 8.18
CA ALA A 139 -4.97 -7.89 7.77
C ALA A 139 -4.52 -6.50 7.28
N ILE A 140 -5.37 -5.80 6.51
CA ILE A 140 -5.13 -4.41 6.12
C ILE A 140 -5.07 -3.49 7.34
N GLN A 141 -5.99 -3.66 8.30
CA GLN A 141 -5.98 -2.85 9.52
C GLN A 141 -4.72 -3.09 10.35
N ARG A 142 -4.22 -4.32 10.44
CA ARG A 142 -2.92 -4.63 11.08
C ARG A 142 -1.76 -3.91 10.41
N GLY A 143 -1.75 -3.85 9.07
CA GLY A 143 -0.77 -3.06 8.31
C GLY A 143 -0.85 -1.55 8.61
N ILE A 144 -2.06 -1.01 8.68
CA ILE A 144 -2.31 0.40 9.04
C ILE A 144 -1.84 0.70 10.47
N ASP A 145 -2.17 -0.17 11.42
CA ASP A 145 -1.81 0.00 12.83
C ASP A 145 -0.30 -0.10 13.01
N TYR A 146 0.34 -1.04 12.31
CA TYR A 146 1.79 -1.14 12.27
C TYR A 146 2.45 0.13 11.75
N PHE A 147 1.95 0.72 10.66
CA PHE A 147 2.47 1.99 10.16
C PHE A 147 2.32 3.13 11.18
N ASN A 148 1.18 3.21 11.86
CA ASN A 148 0.89 4.31 12.79
C ASN A 148 1.61 4.18 14.13
N ASN A 149 1.72 2.96 14.66
CA ASN A 149 2.23 2.70 16.01
C ASN A 149 3.72 2.33 16.00
N GLY A 150 4.23 1.87 14.85
CA GLY A 150 5.61 1.38 14.71
C GLY A 150 5.84 -0.01 15.31
N GLU A 151 4.78 -0.69 15.74
CA GLU A 151 4.80 -2.05 16.30
C GLU A 151 3.69 -2.88 15.63
N PHE A 152 4.01 -4.10 15.22
CA PHE A 152 3.08 -5.04 14.61
C PHE A 152 2.42 -5.94 15.67
N GLU A 153 1.08 -5.94 15.73
CA GLU A 153 0.26 -6.81 16.61
C GLU A 153 -0.63 -7.78 15.81
#